data_AF-A0A0G1FNB1-F1
#
_entry.id   AF-A0A0G1FNB1-F1
#
_cell.length_a   1.000
_cell.length_b   1.000
_cell.length_c   1.000
_cell.angle_alpha   90.00
_cell.angle_beta   90.00
_cell.angle_gamma   90.00
#
_symmetry.space_group_name_H-M   'P 1'
#
loop_
_entity.id
_entity.type
_entity.pdbx_description
1 polymer ?
#
loop_
_entity_poly.entity_id
_entity_poly.type
_entity_poly.pdbx_seq_one_letter_code
_entity_poly.pdbx_strand_id
1 'polypeptide(L)'
;MVVFSRGQGKISLIAKGIRQLKSKKRGSLEVFSQINFQATKTKSIDILTEVEIKNSFLSLRKDLKKVAMAYYFVEVIGRSLGENQKSEKVFDILLESFEELKVRETQLRDLKEKFIYRVLVALGFWPKGEKLENADLILEEVLERRVNSARVGKKLFS
;
A
#
# COMPACT_ATOMS: atom_id res chain seq x y z
N MET A 1 -11.22 4.63 8.96
CA MET A 1 -10.34 4.37 7.81
C MET A 1 -8.93 4.13 8.30
N VAL A 2 -8.10 3.43 7.52
CA VAL A 2 -6.69 3.19 7.84
C VAL A 2 -5.82 3.89 6.81
N VAL A 3 -4.79 4.59 7.26
CA VAL A 3 -3.80 5.27 6.41
C VAL A 3 -2.42 4.70 6.75
N PHE A 4 -1.64 4.37 5.72
CA PHE A 4 -0.21 4.15 5.90
C PHE A 4 0.52 5.46 5.64
N SER A 5 1.04 6.07 6.71
CA SER A 5 1.72 7.36 6.70
C SER A 5 3.23 7.18 6.65
N ARG A 6 3.91 8.01 5.83
CA ARG A 6 5.37 8.02 5.75
C ARG A 6 6.03 8.23 7.12
N GLY A 7 5.51 9.18 7.91
CA GLY A 7 6.11 9.59 9.20
C GLY A 7 5.49 8.95 10.45
N GLN A 8 4.34 8.27 10.32
CA GLN A 8 3.63 7.68 11.46
C GLN A 8 3.35 6.18 11.31
N GLY A 9 3.67 5.57 10.17
CA GLY A 9 3.32 4.18 9.90
C GLY A 9 1.82 4.00 9.70
N LYS A 10 1.32 2.81 10.00
CA LYS A 10 -0.12 2.50 9.88
C LYS A 10 -0.88 3.14 11.04
N ILE A 11 -1.91 3.92 10.71
CA ILE A 11 -2.75 4.61 11.69
C ILE A 11 -4.24 4.46 11.33
N SER A 12 -5.07 4.33 12.36
CA SER A 12 -6.53 4.35 12.23
C SER A 12 -7.07 5.75 12.49
N LEU A 13 -7.94 6.22 11.61
CA LEU A 13 -8.55 7.56 11.66
C LEU A 13 -10.07 7.49 11.51
N ILE A 14 -10.78 8.40 12.18
CA ILE A 14 -12.20 8.65 11.96
C ILE A 14 -12.38 9.78 10.96
N ALA A 15 -13.16 9.51 9.91
CA ALA A 15 -13.52 10.45 8.87
C ALA A 15 -14.92 11.05 9.15
N LYS A 16 -14.99 12.12 9.93
CA LYS A 16 -16.25 12.83 10.22
C LYS A 16 -16.18 14.26 9.69
N GLY A 17 -16.99 14.57 8.68
CA GLY A 17 -17.08 15.93 8.12
C GLY A 17 -15.75 16.43 7.52
N ILE A 18 -14.96 15.54 6.90
CA ILE A 18 -13.64 15.88 6.37
C ILE A 18 -13.75 17.07 5.41
N ARG A 19 -12.99 18.12 5.68
CA ARG A 19 -12.82 19.21 4.73
C ARG A 19 -11.83 18.78 3.65
N GLN A 20 -12.35 18.55 2.44
CA GLN A 20 -11.49 18.31 1.28
C GLN A 20 -11.00 19.65 0.74
N LEU A 21 -9.70 19.92 0.86
CA LEU A 21 -9.08 21.09 0.25
C LEU A 21 -9.07 20.90 -1.26
N LYS A 22 -9.53 21.91 -2.01
CA LYS A 22 -9.82 21.84 -3.45
C LYS A 22 -8.59 21.37 -4.25
N SER A 23 -8.56 20.11 -4.64
CA SER A 23 -7.73 19.66 -5.77
C SER A 23 -8.43 20.03 -7.08
N LYS A 24 -7.68 20.46 -8.11
CA LYS A 24 -8.22 20.77 -9.46
C LYS A 24 -8.95 19.58 -10.10
N LYS A 25 -8.81 18.37 -9.55
CA LYS A 25 -9.51 17.15 -9.95
C LYS A 25 -10.43 16.74 -8.79
N ARG A 26 -11.75 16.89 -8.94
CA ARG A 26 -12.79 16.53 -7.95
C ARG A 26 -12.87 15.01 -7.76
N GLY A 27 -11.87 14.40 -7.14
CA GLY A 27 -11.92 13.01 -6.72
C GLY A 27 -12.41 12.92 -5.27
N SER A 28 -13.36 12.04 -5.00
CA SER A 28 -13.62 11.58 -3.63
C SER A 28 -12.35 10.94 -3.05
N LEU A 29 -12.21 10.98 -1.72
CA LEU A 29 -11.17 10.24 -1.03
C LEU A 29 -11.46 8.73 -1.16
N GLU A 30 -10.69 8.06 -2.01
CA GLU A 30 -10.83 6.65 -2.33
C GLU A 30 -9.60 5.84 -1.92
N VAL A 31 -9.75 4.52 -1.82
CA VAL A 31 -8.61 3.60 -1.64
C VAL A 31 -7.55 3.80 -2.72
N PHE A 32 -6.30 3.56 -2.37
CA PHE A 32 -5.11 3.77 -3.22
C PHE A 32 -4.79 5.24 -3.53
N SER A 33 -5.38 6.20 -2.82
CA SER A 33 -5.02 7.61 -2.97
C SER A 33 -3.79 7.97 -2.13
N GLN A 34 -2.84 8.69 -2.73
CA GLN A 34 -1.81 9.41 -1.99
C GLN A 34 -2.36 10.76 -1.56
N ILE A 35 -2.29 11.04 -0.26
CA ILE A 35 -2.86 12.24 0.34
C ILE A 35 -1.86 12.93 1.25
N ASN A 36 -1.97 14.25 1.32
CA ASN A 36 -1.59 14.99 2.52
C ASN A 36 -2.83 15.11 3.39
N PHE A 37 -2.67 15.00 4.71
CA PHE A 37 -3.80 15.10 5.62
C PHE A 37 -3.42 15.74 6.95
N GLN A 38 -4.42 16.32 7.60
CA GLN A 38 -4.34 16.77 8.99
C GLN A 38 -5.31 15.94 9.83
N ALA A 39 -4.89 15.63 11.05
CA ALA A 39 -5.72 14.92 12.01
C ALA A 39 -5.60 15.57 13.39
N THR A 40 -6.72 15.64 14.11
CA THR A 40 -6.77 16.06 15.50
C THR A 40 -6.63 14.84 16.39
N LYS A 41 -5.63 14.90 17.28
CA LYS A 41 -5.40 13.89 18.31
C LYS A 41 -6.58 13.84 19.27
N THR A 42 -7.06 12.64 19.59
CA THR A 42 -8.08 12.45 20.64
C THR A 42 -7.59 11.49 21.71
N LYS A 43 -8.38 11.29 22.77
CA LYS A 43 -8.12 10.25 23.79
C LYS A 43 -8.33 8.82 23.26
N SER A 44 -8.89 8.67 22.05
CA SER A 44 -9.22 7.40 21.44
C SER A 44 -8.65 7.36 20.01
N ILE A 45 -9.50 7.41 18.98
CA ILE A 45 -9.09 7.40 17.57
C ILE A 45 -9.00 8.85 17.07
N ASP A 46 -7.91 9.16 16.38
CA ASP A 46 -7.68 10.49 15.81
C ASP A 46 -8.72 10.80 14.72
N ILE A 47 -9.09 12.08 14.63
CA ILE A 47 -10.12 12.54 13.70
C ILE A 47 -9.44 13.21 12.52
N LEU A 48 -9.72 12.74 11.31
CA LEU A 48 -9.27 13.35 10.07
C LEU A 48 -10.03 14.65 9.82
N THR A 49 -9.33 15.77 9.83
CA THR A 49 -9.93 17.11 9.72
C THR A 49 -9.82 17.67 8.30
N GLU A 50 -8.65 17.55 7.69
CA GLU A 50 -8.39 18.06 6.34
C GLU A 50 -7.65 17.04 5.48
N VAL A 51 -7.96 17.01 4.18
CA VAL A 51 -7.31 16.15 3.19
C VAL A 51 -7.05 16.93 1.90
N GLU A 52 -5.84 16.78 1.36
CA GLU A 52 -5.46 17.18 0.02
C GLU A 52 -5.01 15.94 -0.76
N ILE A 53 -5.70 15.63 -1.86
CA ILE A 53 -5.34 14.51 -2.73
C ILE A 53 -4.16 14.92 -3.62
N LYS A 54 -3.01 14.25 -3.43
CA LYS A 54 -1.81 14.43 -4.26
C LYS A 54 -1.89 13.62 -5.54
N ASN A 55 -2.23 12.34 -5.42
CA ASN A 55 -2.48 11.47 -6.55
C ASN A 55 -3.62 10.50 -6.19
N SER A 56 -4.67 10.47 -7.01
CA SER A 56 -5.82 9.58 -6.77
C SER A 56 -5.61 8.17 -7.34
N PHE A 57 -4.58 7.95 -8.16
CA PHE A 57 -4.33 6.67 -8.86
C PHE A 57 -5.58 6.08 -9.54
N LEU A 58 -6.41 6.95 -10.12
CA LEU A 58 -7.73 6.58 -10.65
C LEU A 58 -7.68 5.45 -11.69
N SER A 59 -6.62 5.38 -12.49
CA SER A 59 -6.48 4.32 -13.50
C SER A 59 -6.31 2.92 -12.89
N LEU A 60 -5.77 2.79 -11.67
CA LEU A 60 -5.69 1.50 -10.99
C LEU A 60 -7.07 0.90 -10.78
N ARG A 61 -8.07 1.72 -10.47
CA ARG A 61 -9.46 1.31 -10.22
C ARG A 61 -10.26 0.98 -11.47
N LYS A 62 -9.70 1.19 -12.66
CA LYS A 62 -10.36 0.89 -13.95
C LYS A 62 -10.03 -0.50 -14.49
N ASP A 63 -9.07 -1.20 -13.88
CA ASP A 63 -8.61 -2.52 -14.31
C ASP A 63 -8.60 -3.48 -13.12
N LEU A 64 -9.32 -4.60 -13.24
CA LEU A 64 -9.46 -5.57 -12.16
C LEU A 64 -8.13 -6.20 -11.71
N LYS A 65 -7.22 -6.47 -12.65
CA LYS A 65 -5.88 -7.02 -12.34
C LYS A 65 -5.05 -5.99 -11.57
N LYS A 66 -5.11 -4.71 -11.97
CA LYS A 66 -4.44 -3.62 -11.25
C LYS A 66 -5.04 -3.41 -9.85
N VAL A 67 -6.36 -3.46 -9.71
CA VAL A 67 -7.03 -3.43 -8.38
C VAL A 67 -6.56 -4.57 -7.50
N ALA A 68 -6.57 -5.81 -8.02
CA ALA A 68 -6.14 -6.98 -7.26
C ALA A 68 -4.67 -6.86 -6.81
N MET A 69 -3.79 -6.33 -7.67
CA MET A 69 -2.38 -6.13 -7.35
C MET A 69 -2.17 -5.00 -6.32
N ALA A 70 -2.91 -3.90 -6.44
CA ALA A 70 -2.86 -2.81 -5.46
C ALA A 70 -3.30 -3.27 -4.08
N TYR A 71 -4.39 -4.06 -3.99
CA TYR A 71 -4.80 -4.68 -2.74
C TYR A 71 -3.74 -5.65 -2.19
N TYR A 72 -3.09 -6.43 -3.07
CA TYR A 72 -1.99 -7.30 -2.66
C TYR A 72 -0.86 -6.49 -2.01
N PHE A 73 -0.38 -5.42 -2.65
CA PHE A 73 0.69 -4.58 -2.08
C PHE A 73 0.32 -3.99 -0.72
N VAL A 74 -0.90 -3.47 -0.58
CA VAL A 74 -1.38 -2.92 0.69
C VAL A 74 -1.51 -3.99 1.76
N GLU A 75 -1.96 -5.20 1.41
CA GLU A 75 -2.06 -6.31 2.36
C GLU A 75 -0.68 -6.77 2.85
N VAL A 76 0.29 -6.91 1.95
CA VAL A 76 1.68 -7.25 2.32
C VAL A 76 2.20 -6.26 3.35
N ILE A 77 2.06 -4.96 3.10
CA ILE A 77 2.49 -3.92 4.05
C ILE A 77 1.70 -3.99 5.35
N GLY A 78 0.38 -4.13 5.26
CA GLY A 78 -0.52 -4.21 6.41
C GLY A 78 -0.22 -5.39 7.34
N ARG A 79 0.38 -6.46 6.81
CA ARG A 79 0.84 -7.64 7.57
C ARG A 79 2.29 -7.54 8.02
N SER A 80 3.13 -6.86 7.24
CA SER A 80 4.57 -6.71 7.53
C SER A 80 4.86 -5.67 8.61
N LEU A 81 3.94 -4.70 8.80
CA LEU A 81 4.11 -3.61 9.75
C LEU A 81 2.95 -3.53 10.73
N GLY A 82 3.29 -3.41 12.02
CA GLY A 82 2.34 -3.14 13.10
C GLY A 82 1.71 -1.75 13.02
N GLU A 83 0.72 -1.49 13.88
CA GLU A 83 0.21 -0.13 14.09
C GLU A 83 1.35 0.79 14.58
N ASN A 84 1.39 2.02 14.08
CA ASN A 84 2.41 3.03 14.35
C ASN A 84 3.86 2.65 14.01
N GLN A 85 4.12 1.48 13.41
CA GLN A 85 5.45 1.08 12.98
C GLN A 85 5.81 1.81 11.70
N LYS A 86 6.81 2.69 11.80
CA LYS A 86 7.24 3.58 10.71
C LYS A 86 8.24 2.88 9.82
N SER A 87 8.08 3.06 8.51
CA SER A 87 9.13 2.72 7.55
C SER A 87 8.96 3.59 6.31
N GLU A 88 9.77 4.66 6.23
CA GLU A 88 9.78 5.56 5.07
C GLU A 88 10.13 4.81 3.79
N LYS A 89 11.08 3.87 3.88
CA LYS A 89 11.48 3.02 2.75
C LYS A 89 10.30 2.21 2.21
N VAL A 90 9.51 1.57 3.09
CA VAL A 90 8.34 0.79 2.67
C VAL A 90 7.24 1.69 2.10
N PHE A 91 7.07 2.89 2.64
CA PHE A 91 6.16 3.89 2.08
C PHE A 91 6.56 4.28 0.66
N ASP A 92 7.85 4.56 0.45
CA ASP A 92 8.38 4.94 -0.86
C ASP A 92 8.27 3.77 -1.87
N ILE A 93 8.56 2.54 -1.44
CA ILE A 93 8.35 1.31 -2.25
C ILE A 93 6.89 1.18 -2.68
N LEU A 94 5.93 1.36 -1.77
CA LEU A 94 4.50 1.29 -2.11
C LEU A 94 4.12 2.32 -3.17
N LEU A 95 4.56 3.57 -2.99
CA LEU A 95 4.25 4.66 -3.90
C LEU A 95 4.83 4.42 -5.29
N GLU A 96 6.10 4.02 -5.36
CA GLU A 96 6.75 3.68 -6.62
C GLU A 96 6.07 2.50 -7.31
N SER A 97 5.68 1.46 -6.57
CA SER A 97 4.96 0.32 -7.12
C SER A 97 3.56 0.68 -7.61
N PHE A 98 2.88 1.64 -7.00
CA PHE A 98 1.62 2.18 -7.54
C PHE A 98 1.83 2.98 -8.83
N GLU A 99 2.90 3.79 -8.91
CA GLU A 99 3.25 4.51 -10.15
C GLU A 99 3.61 3.56 -11.28
N GLU A 100 4.38 2.50 -11.00
CA GLU A 100 4.70 1.47 -11.99
C GLU A 100 3.43 0.71 -12.42
N LEU A 101 2.60 0.27 -11.47
CA LEU A 101 1.34 -0.43 -11.75
C LEU A 101 0.35 0.43 -12.57
N LYS A 102 0.40 1.75 -12.41
CA LYS A 102 -0.46 2.71 -13.14
C LYS A 102 -0.31 2.58 -14.65
N VAL A 103 0.92 2.40 -15.12
CA VAL A 103 1.29 2.45 -16.55
C VAL A 103 1.53 1.06 -17.17
N ARG A 104 1.59 0.01 -16.35
CA ARG A 104 1.95 -1.34 -16.79
C ARG A 104 0.75 -2.12 -17.28
N GLU A 105 0.83 -2.68 -18.47
CA GLU A 105 -0.26 -3.51 -19.05
C GLU A 105 0.02 -5.01 -18.95
N THR A 106 1.29 -5.42 -18.83
CA THR A 106 1.72 -6.82 -18.82
C THR A 106 2.69 -7.14 -17.68
N GLN A 107 3.09 -8.42 -17.54
CA GLN A 107 4.15 -8.87 -16.63
C GLN A 107 3.92 -8.53 -15.14
N LEU A 108 2.67 -8.44 -14.68
CA LEU A 108 2.34 -8.05 -13.28
C LEU A 108 3.02 -8.94 -12.23
N ARG A 109 3.38 -10.18 -12.59
CA ARG A 109 4.16 -11.09 -11.78
C ARG A 109 5.55 -10.53 -11.43
N ASP A 110 6.29 -10.00 -12.40
CA ASP A 110 7.63 -9.46 -12.16
C ASP A 110 7.58 -8.25 -11.22
N LEU A 111 6.55 -7.41 -11.38
CA LEU A 111 6.31 -6.27 -10.50
C LEU A 111 6.03 -6.74 -9.06
N LYS A 112 5.26 -7.81 -8.91
CA LYS A 112 4.97 -8.43 -7.62
C LYS A 112 6.23 -8.99 -6.97
N GLU A 113 7.02 -9.78 -7.68
CA GLU A 113 8.26 -10.37 -7.17
C GLU A 113 9.26 -9.27 -6.76
N LYS A 114 9.41 -8.23 -7.61
CA LYS A 114 10.19 -7.02 -7.30
C LYS A 114 9.70 -6.32 -6.04
N PHE A 115 8.39 -6.14 -5.88
CA PHE A 115 7.81 -5.50 -4.71
C PHE A 115 8.12 -6.29 -3.42
N ILE A 116 7.89 -7.60 -3.43
CA ILE A 116 8.16 -8.47 -2.27
C ILE A 116 9.64 -8.38 -1.87
N TYR A 117 10.55 -8.55 -2.83
CA TYR A 117 11.99 -8.45 -2.57
C TYR A 117 12.36 -7.12 -1.94
N ARG A 118 11.87 -5.99 -2.50
CA ARG A 118 12.16 -4.66 -1.97
C ARG A 118 11.63 -4.48 -0.55
N VAL A 119 10.44 -4.99 -0.24
CA VAL A 119 9.85 -4.93 1.11
C VAL A 119 10.68 -5.75 2.09
N LEU A 120 11.01 -7.01 1.76
CA LEU A 120 11.80 -7.88 2.65
C LEU A 120 13.19 -7.31 2.93
N VAL A 121 13.87 -6.78 1.90
CA VAL A 121 15.17 -6.11 2.06
C VAL A 121 15.03 -4.83 2.90
N ALA A 122 13.99 -4.03 2.68
CA ALA A 122 13.77 -2.80 3.45
C ALA A 122 13.48 -3.05 4.93
N LEU A 123 12.89 -4.20 5.25
CA LEU A 123 12.58 -4.64 6.62
C LEU A 123 13.72 -5.43 7.28
N GLY A 124 14.78 -5.77 6.53
CA GLY A 124 15.92 -6.54 7.04
C GLY A 124 15.70 -8.06 7.10
N PHE A 125 14.64 -8.57 6.47
CA PHE A 125 14.34 -10.01 6.40
C PHE A 125 15.02 -10.72 5.24
N TRP A 126 15.59 -9.98 4.29
CA TRP A 126 16.31 -10.56 3.17
C TRP A 126 17.59 -9.75 2.86
N PRO A 127 18.72 -10.43 2.59
CA PRO A 127 19.96 -9.75 2.23
C PRO A 127 19.86 -9.08 0.85
N LYS A 128 20.42 -7.86 0.77
CA LYS A 128 20.46 -7.11 -0.49
C LYS A 128 21.42 -7.80 -1.47
N GLY A 129 20.91 -8.07 -2.67
CA GLY A 129 21.69 -8.65 -3.78
C GLY A 129 21.49 -10.16 -3.94
N GLU A 130 20.89 -10.83 -2.95
CA GLU A 130 20.57 -12.25 -3.06
C GLU A 130 19.26 -12.47 -3.82
N LYS A 131 19.26 -13.52 -4.64
CA LYS A 131 18.10 -13.90 -5.44
C LYS A 131 16.99 -14.42 -4.53
N LEU A 132 15.80 -13.86 -4.67
CA LEU A 132 14.60 -14.31 -3.96
C LEU A 132 13.90 -15.39 -4.78
N GLU A 133 14.08 -16.65 -4.40
CA GLU A 133 13.39 -17.76 -5.06
C GLU A 133 12.02 -17.98 -4.43
N ASN A 134 10.96 -18.02 -5.24
CA ASN A 134 9.59 -18.20 -4.76
C ASN A 134 9.16 -17.16 -3.72
N ALA A 135 9.15 -15.89 -4.15
CA ALA A 135 8.90 -14.72 -3.30
C ALA A 135 7.66 -14.82 -2.41
N ASP A 136 6.58 -15.45 -2.87
CA ASP A 136 5.37 -15.63 -2.07
C ASP A 136 5.60 -16.54 -0.85
N LEU A 137 6.29 -17.67 -1.03
CA LEU A 137 6.55 -18.60 0.08
C LEU A 137 7.43 -17.94 1.14
N ILE A 138 8.53 -17.31 0.71
CA ILE A 138 9.45 -16.63 1.64
C ILE A 138 8.72 -15.52 2.39
N LEU A 139 7.87 -14.76 1.71
CA LEU A 139 7.06 -13.74 2.37
C LEU A 139 6.13 -14.36 3.43
N GLU A 140 5.42 -15.44 3.10
CA GLU A 140 4.52 -16.10 4.05
C GLU A 140 5.24 -16.70 5.25
N GLU A 141 6.45 -17.25 5.05
CA GLU A 141 7.32 -17.76 6.10
C GLU A 141 7.79 -16.64 7.04
N VAL A 142 8.33 -15.55 6.47
CA VAL A 142 8.80 -14.38 7.23
C VAL A 142 7.66 -13.72 8.03
N LEU A 143 6.46 -13.67 7.45
CA LEU A 143 5.30 -13.07 8.10
C LEU A 143 4.59 -14.02 9.09
N GLU A 144 5.00 -15.29 9.15
CA GLU A 144 4.32 -16.38 9.87
C GLU A 144 2.80 -16.44 9.59
N ARG A 145 2.35 -15.92 8.44
CA ARG A 145 0.93 -15.68 8.12
C ARG A 145 0.69 -15.66 6.60
N ARG A 146 -0.31 -16.41 6.12
CA ARG A 146 -0.68 -16.52 4.69
C ARG A 146 -1.34 -15.27 4.12
N VAL A 147 -0.92 -14.78 2.96
CA VAL A 147 -1.52 -13.59 2.31
C VAL A 147 -2.87 -13.93 1.66
N ASN A 148 -3.95 -13.26 2.04
CA ASN A 148 -5.31 -13.65 1.63
C ASN A 148 -5.64 -13.20 0.21
N SER A 149 -5.19 -12.02 -0.21
CA SER A 149 -5.32 -11.53 -1.59
C SER A 149 -4.61 -12.43 -2.59
N ALA A 150 -3.63 -13.23 -2.16
CA ALA A 150 -3.00 -14.22 -3.01
C ALA A 150 -4.01 -15.25 -3.55
N ARG A 151 -5.11 -15.55 -2.83
CA ARG A 151 -6.18 -16.45 -3.33
C ARG A 151 -6.95 -15.86 -4.52
N VAL A 152 -7.14 -14.55 -4.55
CA VAL A 152 -7.83 -13.86 -5.67
C VAL A 152 -6.82 -13.61 -6.80
N GLY A 153 -5.60 -13.22 -6.44
CA GLY A 153 -4.52 -12.95 -7.38
C GLY A 153 -3.98 -14.19 -8.11
N LYS A 154 -3.91 -15.36 -7.47
CA LYS A 154 -3.37 -16.60 -8.11
C LYS A 154 -4.13 -17.00 -9.36
N LYS A 155 -5.44 -16.70 -9.46
CA LYS A 155 -6.24 -16.94 -10.68
C LYS A 155 -6.14 -15.81 -11.71
N LEU A 156 -5.72 -14.61 -11.30
CA LEU A 156 -5.66 -13.42 -12.14
C LEU A 156 -4.26 -13.15 -12.71
N PHE A 157 -3.22 -13.68 -12.06
CA PHE A 157 -1.81 -13.50 -12.37
C PHE A 157 -1.08 -14.80 -12.74
N SER A 158 -1.78 -15.94 -12.79
CA SER A 158 -1.32 -17.21 -13.37
C SER A 158 -1.28 -17.13 -14.89
#